data_AF-A0A8T3N2I1-F1
#
_entry.id   AF-A0A8T3N2I1-F1
#
_cell.length_a   1.000
_cell.length_b   1.000
_cell.length_c   1.000
_cell.angle_alpha   90.00
_cell.angle_beta   90.00
_cell.angle_gamma   90.00
#
_symmetry.space_group_name_H-M   'P 1'
#
loop_
_entity.id
_entity.type
_entity.pdbx_description
1 polymer ?
#
loop_
_entity_poly.entity_id
_entity_poly.type
_entity_poly.pdbx_seq_one_letter_code
_entity_poly.pdbx_strand_id
1 'polypeptide(L)'
;LELCGFRRIHLAAGECRTVAFELSTEQVAHRDAHHRRVVEPGTVRIHVGHSSAELPLSAELQLVGPVIELAERHHYVTPTSVE
;
A
#
# COMPACT_ATOMS: atom_id res chain seq x y z
N LEU A 1 6.82 6.35 -6.59
CA LEU A 1 5.93 5.28 -6.12
C LEU A 1 6.76 4.35 -5.23
N GLU A 2 6.16 3.77 -4.20
CA GLU A 2 6.81 2.80 -3.31
C GLU A 2 5.97 1.51 -3.28
N LEU A 3 6.64 0.35 -3.27
CA LEU A 3 5.95 -0.94 -3.20
C LEU A 3 5.53 -1.21 -1.75
N CYS A 4 4.22 -1.36 -1.52
CA CYS A 4 3.68 -1.68 -0.20
C CYS A 4 3.41 -3.19 0.00
N GLY A 5 3.18 -3.95 -1.06
CA GLY A 5 2.91 -5.39 -0.96
C GLY A 5 2.87 -6.08 -2.32
N PHE A 6 3.02 -7.40 -2.31
CA PHE A 6 2.90 -8.23 -3.52
C PHE A 6 2.43 -9.64 -3.14
N ARG A 7 1.78 -10.33 -4.08
CA ARG A 7 1.39 -11.73 -3.94
C ARG A 7 1.60 -12.45 -5.26
N ARG A 8 2.33 -13.56 -5.22
CA ARG A 8 2.36 -14.53 -6.33
C ARG A 8 1.20 -15.50 -6.15
N ILE A 9 0.46 -15.74 -7.22
CA ILE A 9 -0.62 -16.74 -7.29
C ILE A 9 -0.39 -17.66 -8.49
N HIS A 10 -0.89 -18.88 -8.41
CA HIS A 10 -0.94 -19.81 -9.53
C HIS A 10 -2.38 -19.91 -9.99
N LEU A 11 -2.60 -19.90 -11.31
CA LEU A 11 -3.90 -19.98 -11.94
C LEU A 11 -3.82 -20.99 -13.08
N ALA A 12 -4.83 -21.85 -13.21
CA ALA A 12 -5.08 -22.61 -14.42
C ALA A 12 -5.54 -21.69 -15.56
N ALA A 13 -5.50 -22.20 -16.79
CA ALA A 13 -5.98 -21.45 -17.95
C ALA A 13 -7.46 -21.06 -17.77
N GLY A 14 -7.75 -19.76 -17.83
CA GLY A 14 -9.09 -19.21 -17.65
C GLY A 14 -9.56 -19.08 -16.19
N GLU A 15 -8.74 -19.47 -15.22
CA GLU A 15 -9.06 -19.30 -13.80
C GLU A 15 -8.89 -17.84 -13.37
N CYS A 16 -9.85 -17.34 -12.59
CA CYS A 16 -9.80 -16.04 -11.95
C CYS A 16 -9.86 -16.21 -10.43
N ARG A 17 -9.10 -15.38 -9.71
CA ARG A 17 -9.08 -15.31 -8.24
C ARG A 17 -9.10 -13.87 -7.78
N THR A 18 -9.68 -13.63 -6.63
CA THR A 18 -9.66 -12.33 -5.96
C THR A 18 -8.50 -12.31 -4.97
N VAL A 19 -7.69 -11.26 -5.00
CA VAL A 19 -6.59 -11.07 -4.03
C VAL A 19 -6.90 -9.84 -3.20
N ALA A 20 -6.96 -9.99 -1.88
CA ALA A 20 -7.14 -8.87 -0.97
C ALA A 20 -5.81 -8.51 -0.28
N PHE A 21 -5.55 -7.21 -0.14
CA PHE A 21 -4.38 -6.65 0.52
C PHE A 21 -4.84 -5.76 1.67
N GLU A 22 -4.33 -6.01 2.87
CA GLU A 22 -4.64 -5.20 4.05
C GLU A 22 -3.52 -4.18 4.30
N LEU A 23 -3.76 -2.93 3.92
CA LEU A 23 -2.79 -1.85 4.03
C LEU A 23 -2.95 -1.08 5.35
N SER A 24 -1.88 -1.02 6.15
CA SER A 24 -1.80 -0.13 7.30
C SER A 24 -1.39 1.28 6.87
N THR A 25 -1.92 2.30 7.54
CA THR A 25 -1.51 3.71 7.33
C THR A 25 -0.02 3.94 7.67
N GLU A 26 0.61 3.07 8.45
CA GLU A 26 2.07 3.12 8.66
C GLU A 26 2.86 2.90 7.37
N GLN A 27 2.29 2.20 6.40
CA GLN A 27 2.96 1.85 5.14
C GLN A 27 2.96 2.99 4.13
N VAL A 28 2.22 4.06 4.40
CA VAL A 28 2.23 5.31 3.63
C VAL A 28 2.94 6.44 4.37
N ALA A 29 3.59 6.13 5.51
CA ALA A 29 4.41 7.08 6.23
C ALA A 29 5.65 7.46 5.40
N HIS A 30 6.00 8.74 5.41
CA HIS A 30 7.18 9.27 4.72
C HIS A 30 8.03 10.11 5.67
N ARG A 31 9.22 10.54 5.23
CA ARG A 31 10.04 11.46 6.01
C ARG A 31 9.69 12.90 5.70
N ASP A 32 9.39 13.68 6.74
CA ASP A 32 9.16 15.12 6.64
C ASP A 32 10.48 15.91 6.47
N ALA A 33 10.37 17.24 6.38
CA ALA A 33 11.52 18.16 6.27
C ALA A 33 12.44 18.16 7.51
N HIS A 34 11.98 17.63 8.65
CA HIS A 34 12.76 17.47 9.87
C HIS A 34 13.32 16.04 10.00
N HIS A 35 13.25 15.24 8.94
CA HIS A 35 13.65 13.84 8.89
C HIS A 35 12.90 12.91 9.85
N ARG A 36 11.69 13.29 10.29
CA ARG A 36 10.83 12.44 11.12
C ARG A 36 9.93 11.59 10.24
N ARG A 37 9.69 10.34 10.61
CA ARG A 37 8.75 9.47 9.89
C ARG A 37 7.33 9.83 10.33
N VAL A 38 6.51 10.32 9.41
CA VAL A 38 5.18 10.84 9.71
C VAL A 38 4.12 10.26 8.77
N VAL A 39 2.89 10.16 9.26
CA VAL A 39 1.68 9.99 8.45
C VAL A 39 0.92 11.31 8.52
N GLU A 40 0.69 11.92 7.37
CA GLU A 40 -0.01 13.19 7.25
C GLU A 40 -1.37 13.01 6.55
N PRO A 41 -2.40 13.79 6.91
CA PRO A 41 -3.64 13.81 6.15
C PRO A 41 -3.39 14.31 4.73
N GLY A 42 -4.10 13.72 3.77
CA GLY A 42 -3.90 14.02 2.35
C GLY A 42 -4.32 12.87 1.45
N THR A 43 -4.16 13.07 0.15
CA THR A 43 -4.54 12.07 -0.85
C THR A 43 -3.40 11.08 -1.07
N VAL A 44 -3.70 9.79 -0.95
CA VAL A 44 -2.82 8.70 -1.35
C VAL A 44 -3.39 8.03 -2.58
N ARG A 45 -2.56 7.81 -3.60
CA ARG A 45 -2.92 7.02 -4.77
C ARG A 45 -2.31 5.62 -4.66
N ILE A 46 -3.18 4.62 -4.65
CA ILE A 46 -2.80 3.21 -4.70
C ILE A 46 -2.80 2.76 -6.16
N HIS A 47 -1.77 2.01 -6.53
CA HIS A 47 -1.63 1.42 -7.85
C HIS A 47 -1.44 -0.09 -7.72
N VAL A 48 -2.04 -0.86 -8.64
CA VAL A 48 -1.86 -2.31 -8.73
C VAL A 48 -1.51 -2.68 -10.17
N GLY A 49 -0.49 -3.51 -10.32
CA GLY A 49 -0.01 -3.98 -11.61
C GLY A 49 1.02 -5.08 -11.49
N HIS A 50 1.42 -5.65 -12.62
CA HIS A 50 2.44 -6.72 -12.70
C HIS A 50 3.87 -6.18 -12.71
N SER A 51 4.05 -4.87 -12.88
CA SER A 51 5.34 -4.18 -12.89
C SER A 51 5.19 -2.74 -12.42
N SER A 52 6.26 -2.13 -11.88
CA SER A 52 6.26 -0.70 -11.53
C SER A 52 6.14 0.22 -12.76
N ALA A 53 6.43 -0.30 -13.97
CA ALA A 53 6.24 0.41 -15.23
C ALA A 53 4.83 0.25 -15.82
N GLU A 54 4.05 -0.74 -15.37
CA GLU A 54 2.75 -1.10 -15.93
C GLU A 54 1.72 -1.30 -14.82
N LEU A 55 0.91 -0.27 -14.59
CA LEU A 55 -0.02 -0.16 -13.45
C LEU A 55 -1.46 0.05 -13.94
N PRO A 56 -2.15 -1.01 -14.42
CA PRO A 56 -3.47 -0.91 -15.04
C PRO A 56 -4.59 -0.50 -14.08
N LEU A 57 -4.40 -0.69 -12.77
CA LEU A 57 -5.41 -0.35 -11.76
C LEU A 57 -4.89 0.78 -10.86
N SER A 58 -5.78 1.71 -10.52
CA SER A 58 -5.49 2.75 -9.54
C SER A 58 -6.73 3.14 -8.74
N ALA A 59 -6.52 3.58 -7.51
CA ALA A 59 -7.56 4.15 -6.65
C ALA A 59 -6.97 5.29 -5.83
N GLU A 60 -7.78 6.31 -5.55
CA GLU A 60 -7.41 7.40 -4.65
C GLU A 60 -8.13 7.24 -3.32
N LEU A 61 -7.38 7.44 -2.24
CA LEU A 61 -7.85 7.37 -0.87
C LEU A 61 -7.51 8.69 -0.18
N GLN A 62 -8.43 9.20 0.62
CA GLN A 62 -8.18 10.37 1.46
C GLN A 62 -7.82 9.93 2.87
N LEU A 63 -6.57 10.20 3.28
CA LEU A 63 -6.15 10.09 4.66
C LEU A 63 -6.64 11.32 5.43
N VAL A 64 -7.26 11.07 6.57
CA VAL A 64 -7.85 12.08 7.45
C VAL A 64 -7.32 11.92 8.87
N GLY A 65 -7.47 12.97 9.68
CA GLY A 65 -7.00 13.00 11.06
C GLY A 65 -5.76 13.88 11.25
N PRO A 66 -5.19 13.89 12.47
CA PRO A 66 -3.99 14.66 12.77
C PRO A 66 -2.74 14.01 12.13
N VAL A 67 -1.66 14.79 12.04
CA VAL A 67 -0.34 14.25 11.74
C VAL A 67 0.09 13.31 12.86
N ILE A 68 0.54 12.11 12.51
CA ILE A 68 1.08 11.12 13.45
C ILE A 68 2.57 10.96 13.19
N GLU A 69 3.40 11.22 14.18
CA GLU A 69 4.81 10.85 14.14
C GLU A 69 4.96 9.37 14.51
N LEU A 70 5.48 8.58 13.58
CA LEU A 70 5.63 7.15 13.70
C LEU A 70 7.05 6.83 14.19
N ALA A 71 7.29 6.97 15.50
CA ALA A 71 8.59 6.69 16.12
C ALA A 71 9.07 5.26 15.85
N GLU A 72 8.17 4.28 15.96
CA GLU A 72 8.39 2.88 15.62
C GLU A 72 7.41 2.44 14.54
N ARG A 73 7.84 1.56 13.64
CA ARG A 73 6.99 0.96 12.60
C ARG A 73 6.87 -0.51 12.92
N HIS A 74 5.64 -1.02 12.91
CA HIS A 74 5.33 -2.41 13.22
C HIS A 74 4.77 -3.12 11.97
N HIS A 75 4.16 -2.38 11.06
CA HIS A 75 3.56 -2.94 9.85
C HIS A 75 4.50 -2.78 8.63
N TYR A 76 5.33 -3.81 8.42
CA TYR A 76 6.21 -3.90 7.24
C TYR A 76 5.63 -4.75 6.12
N VAL A 77 4.88 -5.79 6.50
CA VAL A 77 4.25 -6.73 5.57
C VAL A 77 2.80 -6.30 5.39
N THR A 78 2.33 -6.32 4.14
CA THR A 78 0.92 -6.25 3.81
C THR A 78 0.34 -7.66 3.86
N PRO A 79 -0.52 -8.01 4.83
CA PRO A 79 -1.23 -9.28 4.82
C PRO A 79 -2.01 -9.44 3.52
N THR A 80 -2.02 -10.67 2.99
CA THR A 80 -2.68 -10.98 1.73
C THR A 80 -3.47 -12.28 1.82
N SER A 81 -4.71 -12.23 1.33
CA SER A 81 -5.56 -13.40 1.13
C SER A 81 -5.88 -13.58 -0.35
N VAL A 82 -6.21 -14.82 -0.74
CA VAL A 82 -6.58 -15.19 -2.11
C VAL A 82 -7.83 -16.04 -2.01
N GLU A 83 -8.87 -15.64 -2.73
CA GLU A 83 -10.18 -16.30 -2.83
C GLU A 83 -10.43 -16.82 -4.26
#